data_AF-A0A661PK41-F1
#
_entry.id   AF-A0A661PK41-F1
#
_cell.length_a   1.000
_cell.length_b   1.000
_cell.length_c   1.000
_cell.angle_alpha   90.00
_cell.angle_beta   90.00
_cell.angle_gamma   90.00
#
_symmetry.space_group_name_H-M   'P 1'
#
loop_
_entity.id
_entity.type
_entity.pdbx_description
1 polymer ?
#
loop_
_entity_poly.entity_id
_entity_poly.type
_entity_poly.pdbx_seq_one_letter_code
_entity_poly.pdbx_strand_id
1 'polypeptide(L)'
;MTLFFPKEYNATPYRVLYENLSPVGRLMIQREFVGVSYLRRFYLLQKNSSGKGFRDEQPAAGRFLHKKLTINRLIWRHQEIVKVHLKLIFRHYLFGFLVQLTSRKQEHPLPSPSPSCYWETPANLTVLRWMNRHRQSWENATDSAIERVVSGSVRHHFIYCLLSFIIAKEIYNKDEMENEINDVMALAQPGATPIGIEMEFSNLGRLATNKNNPADLIKKDPFHNMEYYSNFQLEDVTWRLGGYVDTHEHGRRLISLSRYGGFFEYSMVRVDYPRTYTLPLTTDPAIANQMICESLDFTREIKPHSLHINIEKRGNGKVEPKLDDFLCLLLLGGDLGYNEQGKLKEKRFADKEFHRIIKLRRHLSLLDGVKKEVIEYAFLRLWENGSRNYDYLPVILAFKGFQYAYHLQANCLEQLPGLQAWAEQPSPLPTVALKSFTKNVGDGLKKERVYSEKFLDSYLKVLLDILISQQQLLR
;
A
#
# COMPACT_ATOMS: atom_id res chain seq x y z
N MET A 1 -27.11 -16.15 17.90
CA MET A 1 -27.12 -15.21 16.75
C MET A 1 -26.77 -15.98 15.49
N THR A 2 -27.59 -15.88 14.44
CA THR A 2 -27.38 -16.62 13.18
C THR A 2 -26.43 -15.85 12.27
N LEU A 3 -25.20 -16.36 12.09
CA LEU A 3 -24.22 -15.81 11.15
C LEU A 3 -24.47 -16.35 9.74
N PHE A 4 -24.02 -15.61 8.72
CA PHE A 4 -24.24 -15.99 7.33
C PHE A 4 -23.39 -17.22 6.95
N PHE A 5 -23.97 -18.12 6.16
CA PHE A 5 -23.29 -19.20 5.46
C PHE A 5 -24.02 -19.43 4.13
N PRO A 6 -23.31 -19.57 2.99
CA PRO A 6 -23.93 -19.74 1.68
C PRO A 6 -24.66 -21.09 1.58
N LYS A 7 -25.97 -21.05 1.32
CA LYS A 7 -26.87 -22.21 1.45
C LYS A 7 -26.52 -23.33 0.49
N GLU A 8 -25.99 -23.01 -0.68
CA GLU A 8 -25.59 -23.97 -1.71
C GLU A 8 -24.42 -24.87 -1.27
N TYR A 9 -23.71 -24.51 -0.20
CA TYR A 9 -22.64 -25.32 0.38
C TYR A 9 -23.08 -26.13 1.61
N ASN A 10 -24.37 -26.14 1.97
CA ASN A 10 -24.87 -26.87 3.14
C ASN A 10 -24.63 -28.39 3.05
N ALA A 11 -24.72 -28.96 1.84
CA ALA A 11 -24.52 -30.39 1.60
C ALA A 11 -23.07 -30.74 1.23
N THR A 12 -22.10 -29.91 1.63
CA THR A 12 -20.68 -30.08 1.29
C THR A 12 -19.83 -30.18 2.56
N PRO A 13 -18.59 -30.72 2.48
CA PRO A 13 -17.69 -30.76 3.63
C PRO A 13 -17.38 -29.38 4.24
N TYR A 14 -17.57 -28.29 3.50
CA TYR A 14 -17.37 -26.92 4.01
C TYR A 14 -18.38 -26.55 5.11
N ARG A 15 -19.59 -27.13 5.07
CA ARG A 15 -20.58 -26.92 6.14
C ARG A 15 -20.07 -27.51 7.45
N VAL A 16 -19.57 -28.73 7.42
CA VAL A 16 -18.98 -29.42 8.57
C VAL A 16 -17.80 -28.62 9.12
N LEU A 17 -16.90 -28.16 8.24
CA LEU A 17 -15.77 -27.31 8.65
C LEU A 17 -16.25 -26.05 9.39
N TYR A 18 -17.27 -25.35 8.86
CA TYR A 18 -17.82 -24.15 9.47
C TYR A 18 -18.54 -24.43 10.80
N GLU A 19 -19.27 -25.55 10.89
CA GLU A 19 -19.97 -25.96 12.11
C GLU A 19 -18.99 -26.38 13.23
N ASN A 20 -17.83 -26.92 12.88
CA ASN A 20 -16.79 -27.25 13.87
C ASN A 20 -16.10 -26.00 14.45
N LEU A 21 -16.34 -24.81 13.89
CA LEU A 21 -15.78 -23.58 14.42
C LEU A 21 -16.52 -23.11 15.68
N SER A 22 -15.75 -22.56 16.63
CA SER A 22 -16.31 -21.84 17.76
C SER A 22 -17.12 -20.61 17.30
N PRO A 23 -18.06 -20.11 18.10
CA PRO A 23 -18.83 -18.91 17.78
C PRO A 23 -17.94 -17.72 17.41
N VAL A 24 -16.79 -17.58 18.07
CA VAL A 24 -15.85 -16.50 17.76
C VAL A 24 -15.14 -16.71 16.42
N GLY A 25 -14.77 -17.94 16.07
CA GLY A 25 -14.18 -18.24 14.76
C GLY A 25 -15.14 -17.93 13.62
N ARG A 26 -16.42 -18.30 13.76
CA ARG A 26 -17.47 -17.93 12.80
C ARG A 26 -17.63 -16.42 12.67
N LEU A 27 -17.55 -15.68 13.79
CA LEU A 27 -17.62 -14.22 13.78
C LEU A 27 -16.41 -13.57 13.08
N MET A 28 -15.21 -14.12 13.24
CA MET A 28 -14.00 -13.64 12.54
C MET A 28 -14.12 -13.83 11.03
N ILE A 29 -14.58 -15.00 10.58
CA ILE A 29 -14.87 -15.25 9.15
C ILE A 29 -15.88 -14.24 8.65
N GLN A 30 -16.99 -14.03 9.38
CA GLN A 30 -18.00 -13.06 8.96
C GLN A 30 -17.42 -11.65 8.83
N ARG A 31 -16.56 -11.23 9.77
CA ARG A 31 -15.90 -9.92 9.72
C ARG A 31 -14.97 -9.77 8.52
N GLU A 32 -14.17 -10.79 8.21
CA GLU A 32 -13.26 -10.73 7.06
C GLU A 32 -14.01 -10.81 5.73
N PHE A 33 -15.01 -11.70 5.63
CA PHE A 33 -15.81 -11.88 4.42
C PHE A 33 -16.67 -10.65 4.10
N VAL A 34 -17.26 -10.03 5.13
CA VAL A 34 -17.96 -8.75 4.98
C VAL A 34 -16.96 -7.61 4.74
N GLY A 35 -15.73 -7.78 5.22
CA GLY A 35 -14.64 -6.81 5.17
C GLY A 35 -14.90 -5.60 6.05
N VAL A 36 -13.84 -4.80 6.27
CA VAL A 36 -14.01 -3.43 6.79
C VAL A 36 -14.48 -2.49 5.69
N SER A 37 -14.41 -2.87 4.41
CA SER A 37 -15.03 -2.14 3.30
C SER A 37 -16.53 -1.91 3.54
N TYR A 38 -17.23 -2.90 4.10
CA TYR A 38 -18.62 -2.72 4.53
C TYR A 38 -18.72 -1.89 5.81
N LEU A 39 -17.81 -1.97 6.79
CA LEU A 39 -17.77 -1.05 7.96
C LEU A 39 -17.50 0.41 7.59
N ARG A 40 -16.65 0.67 6.59
CA ARG A 40 -16.31 2.00 6.07
C ARG A 40 -17.47 2.55 5.22
N ARG A 41 -18.09 1.71 4.40
CA ARG A 41 -19.39 2.02 3.76
C ARG A 41 -20.49 2.21 4.80
N PHE A 42 -20.46 1.49 5.93
CA PHE A 42 -21.46 1.58 7.00
C PHE A 42 -21.27 2.83 7.86
N TYR A 43 -20.05 3.27 8.19
CA TYR A 43 -19.81 4.56 8.84
C TYR A 43 -20.29 5.73 7.96
N LEU A 44 -20.11 5.61 6.64
CA LEU A 44 -20.68 6.53 5.64
C LEU A 44 -22.22 6.48 5.60
N LEU A 45 -22.82 5.31 5.76
CA LEU A 45 -24.26 5.10 5.81
C LEU A 45 -24.86 5.30 7.21
N GLN A 46 -24.03 5.44 8.25
CA GLN A 46 -24.45 5.62 9.66
C GLN A 46 -25.12 6.97 9.87
N LYS A 47 -24.79 7.98 9.04
CA LYS A 47 -25.57 9.21 8.95
C LYS A 47 -27.02 8.98 8.51
N ASN A 48 -27.33 7.81 7.93
CA ASN A 48 -28.64 7.45 7.37
C ASN A 48 -29.29 6.22 8.03
N SER A 49 -28.71 5.60 9.07
CA SER A 49 -29.22 4.35 9.67
C SER A 49 -29.57 4.47 11.16
N SER A 50 -30.69 3.85 11.52
CA SER A 50 -31.54 4.04 12.70
C SER A 50 -31.01 3.43 14.01
N GLY A 51 -29.75 3.65 14.35
CA GLY A 51 -29.21 3.36 15.69
C GLY A 51 -28.96 1.89 16.03
N LYS A 52 -28.95 0.97 15.06
CA LYS A 52 -28.53 -0.43 15.27
C LYS A 52 -27.01 -0.59 15.13
N GLY A 53 -26.41 -1.46 15.95
CA GLY A 53 -24.97 -1.70 15.94
C GLY A 53 -24.53 -2.61 14.79
N PHE A 54 -23.29 -2.47 14.32
CA PHE A 54 -22.71 -3.26 13.22
C PHE A 54 -22.90 -4.78 13.36
N ARG A 55 -22.92 -5.30 14.59
CA ARG A 55 -23.11 -6.74 14.87
C ARG A 55 -24.46 -7.24 14.35
N ASP A 56 -25.51 -6.44 14.45
CA ASP A 56 -26.88 -6.85 14.09
C ASP A 56 -27.10 -6.89 12.57
N GLU A 57 -26.24 -6.19 11.81
CA GLU A 57 -26.34 -6.08 10.35
C GLU A 57 -25.51 -7.09 9.58
N GLN A 58 -24.56 -7.77 10.24
CA GLN A 58 -23.67 -8.72 9.56
C GLN A 58 -24.38 -9.79 8.72
N PRO A 59 -25.52 -10.37 9.16
CA PRO A 59 -26.23 -11.35 8.35
C PRO A 59 -26.84 -10.74 7.08
N ALA A 60 -27.34 -9.50 7.14
CA ALA A 60 -27.87 -8.79 5.98
C ALA A 60 -26.76 -8.40 5.00
N ALA A 61 -25.64 -7.89 5.53
CA ALA A 61 -24.43 -7.60 4.77
C ALA A 61 -23.89 -8.83 4.04
N GLY A 62 -23.80 -9.97 4.74
CA GLY A 62 -23.37 -11.24 4.17
C GLY A 62 -24.26 -11.69 3.01
N ARG A 63 -25.59 -11.58 3.15
CA ARG A 63 -26.54 -11.90 2.07
C ARG A 63 -26.41 -10.95 0.87
N PHE A 64 -26.15 -9.67 1.11
CA PHE A 64 -25.89 -8.70 0.03
C PHE A 64 -24.61 -9.05 -0.73
N LEU A 65 -23.51 -9.32 -0.01
CA LEU A 65 -22.21 -9.63 -0.60
C LEU A 65 -22.15 -11.00 -1.27
N HIS A 66 -22.89 -11.99 -0.77
CA HIS A 66 -23.00 -13.33 -1.38
C HIS A 66 -23.28 -13.30 -2.88
N LYS A 67 -24.17 -12.40 -3.33
CA LYS A 67 -24.50 -12.25 -4.77
C LYS A 67 -23.36 -11.61 -5.57
N LYS A 68 -22.51 -10.79 -4.94
CA LYS A 68 -21.38 -10.09 -5.57
C LYS A 68 -20.11 -10.95 -5.58
N LEU A 69 -19.83 -11.66 -4.49
CA LEU A 69 -18.55 -12.34 -4.23
C LEU A 69 -18.55 -13.80 -4.70
N THR A 70 -18.97 -13.99 -5.95
CA THR A 70 -18.90 -15.27 -6.67
C THR A 70 -18.26 -15.03 -8.03
N ILE A 71 -17.11 -15.66 -8.28
CA ILE A 71 -16.38 -15.50 -9.54
C ILE A 71 -17.24 -16.03 -10.70
N ASN A 72 -17.33 -15.28 -11.80
CA ASN A 72 -18.15 -15.64 -12.96
C ASN A 72 -17.72 -17.00 -13.56
N ARG A 73 -18.69 -17.82 -14.00
CA ARG A 73 -18.42 -19.15 -14.59
C ARG A 73 -17.56 -19.10 -15.85
N LEU A 74 -17.70 -18.08 -16.70
CA LEU A 74 -16.91 -17.93 -17.91
C LEU A 74 -15.44 -17.68 -17.57
N ILE A 75 -15.19 -16.81 -16.59
CA ILE A 75 -13.84 -16.51 -16.11
C ILE A 75 -13.23 -17.74 -15.44
N TRP A 76 -14.05 -18.48 -14.68
CA TRP A 76 -13.63 -19.73 -14.06
C TRP A 76 -13.13 -20.78 -15.06
N ARG A 77 -13.51 -20.71 -16.35
CA ARG A 77 -13.00 -21.65 -17.37
C ARG A 77 -11.53 -21.38 -17.73
N HIS A 78 -11.02 -20.18 -17.47
CA HIS A 78 -9.63 -19.81 -17.70
C HIS A 78 -8.76 -20.15 -16.49
N GLN A 79 -8.48 -21.45 -16.32
CA GLN A 79 -7.85 -21.99 -15.11
C GLN A 79 -6.49 -21.35 -14.76
N GLU A 80 -5.69 -21.03 -15.76
CA GLU A 80 -4.41 -20.32 -15.55
C GLU A 80 -4.61 -18.96 -14.86
N ILE A 81 -5.57 -18.17 -15.36
CA ILE A 81 -5.90 -16.85 -14.79
C ILE A 81 -6.50 -17.03 -13.39
N VAL A 82 -7.40 -18.01 -13.23
CA VAL A 82 -8.05 -18.31 -11.95
C VAL A 82 -7.01 -18.64 -10.88
N LYS A 83 -6.06 -19.55 -11.14
CA LYS A 83 -5.07 -19.97 -10.16
C LYS A 83 -4.20 -18.79 -9.70
N VAL A 84 -3.72 -17.97 -10.63
CA VAL A 84 -2.90 -16.79 -10.31
C VAL A 84 -3.67 -15.80 -9.42
N HIS A 85 -4.93 -15.51 -9.72
CA HIS A 85 -5.73 -14.59 -8.92
C HIS A 85 -6.17 -15.20 -7.58
N LEU A 86 -6.42 -16.51 -7.53
CA LEU A 86 -6.70 -17.20 -6.28
C LEU A 86 -5.51 -17.15 -5.31
N LYS A 87 -4.26 -17.21 -5.80
CA LYS A 87 -3.08 -17.01 -4.94
C LYS A 87 -3.13 -15.66 -4.22
N LEU A 88 -3.42 -14.58 -4.96
CA LEU A 88 -3.59 -13.26 -4.37
C LEU A 88 -4.76 -13.22 -3.38
N ILE A 89 -5.90 -13.84 -3.72
CA ILE A 89 -7.08 -13.88 -2.86
C ILE A 89 -6.82 -14.60 -1.54
N PHE A 90 -6.31 -15.82 -1.59
CA PHE A 90 -6.00 -16.62 -0.40
C PHE A 90 -4.94 -15.95 0.46
N ARG A 91 -3.90 -15.38 -0.15
CA ARG A 91 -2.86 -14.64 0.56
C ARG A 91 -3.45 -13.47 1.36
N HIS A 92 -4.30 -12.65 0.75
CA HIS A 92 -4.91 -11.51 1.42
C HIS A 92 -5.94 -11.91 2.49
N TYR A 93 -6.72 -12.97 2.29
CA TYR A 93 -7.60 -13.48 3.35
C TYR A 93 -6.81 -14.05 4.53
N LEU A 94 -5.75 -14.82 4.24
CA LEU A 94 -4.86 -15.34 5.28
C LEU A 94 -4.24 -14.18 6.08
N PHE A 95 -3.69 -13.18 5.40
CA PHE A 95 -3.19 -11.95 6.03
C PHE A 95 -4.23 -11.33 6.96
N GLY A 96 -5.47 -11.15 6.49
CA GLY A 96 -6.53 -10.57 7.32
C GLY A 96 -6.88 -11.39 8.56
N PHE A 97 -6.88 -12.72 8.47
CA PHE A 97 -7.12 -13.57 9.63
C PHE A 97 -5.97 -13.56 10.62
N LEU A 98 -4.72 -13.57 10.16
CA LEU A 98 -3.55 -13.45 11.03
C LEU A 98 -3.54 -12.08 11.74
N VAL A 99 -3.93 -10.99 11.07
CA VAL A 99 -4.11 -9.67 11.70
C VAL A 99 -5.20 -9.72 12.77
N GLN A 100 -6.34 -10.35 12.48
CA GLN A 100 -7.40 -10.52 13.48
C GLN A 100 -6.95 -11.36 14.67
N LEU A 101 -6.13 -12.41 14.46
CA LEU A 101 -5.61 -13.26 15.54
C LEU A 101 -4.57 -12.50 16.39
N THR A 102 -3.63 -11.81 15.76
CA THR A 102 -2.60 -10.98 16.41
C THR A 102 -3.21 -9.84 17.23
N SER A 103 -4.23 -9.17 16.67
CA SER A 103 -4.92 -8.09 17.37
C SER A 103 -5.87 -8.60 18.46
N ARG A 104 -6.21 -9.89 18.46
CA ARG A 104 -7.14 -10.48 19.41
C ARG A 104 -6.38 -10.90 20.66
N LYS A 105 -7.00 -10.58 21.80
CA LYS A 105 -6.62 -10.95 23.18
C LYS A 105 -5.64 -10.04 23.94
N GLN A 106 -5.14 -8.93 23.41
CA GLN A 106 -4.17 -8.07 24.13
C GLN A 106 -3.01 -8.87 24.77
N GLU A 107 -2.72 -10.07 24.25
CA GLU A 107 -1.72 -10.97 24.84
C GLU A 107 -0.31 -10.41 24.65
N HIS A 108 -0.14 -9.49 23.68
CA HIS A 108 1.10 -8.74 23.44
C HIS A 108 0.78 -7.25 23.29
N PRO A 109 1.62 -6.36 23.85
CA PRO A 109 1.49 -4.93 23.67
C PRO A 109 2.01 -4.56 22.28
N LEU A 110 1.11 -4.55 21.28
CA LEU A 110 1.39 -3.92 19.98
C LEU A 110 1.83 -2.46 20.20
N PRO A 111 2.70 -1.90 19.31
CA PRO A 111 2.98 -0.48 19.32
C PRO A 111 1.69 0.32 19.36
N SER A 112 1.63 1.33 20.24
CA SER A 112 0.48 2.23 20.28
C SER A 112 0.27 2.84 18.90
N PRO A 113 -0.95 2.81 18.34
CA PRO A 113 -1.21 3.41 17.05
C PRO A 113 -0.97 4.92 17.13
N SER A 114 -0.35 5.48 16.09
CA SER A 114 -0.14 6.93 16.00
C SER A 114 -1.49 7.67 16.08
N PRO A 115 -1.58 8.76 16.86
CA PRO A 115 -2.78 9.59 16.91
C PRO A 115 -3.19 10.04 15.49
N SER A 116 -4.49 10.04 15.23
CA SER A 116 -5.07 10.43 13.93
C SER A 116 -4.68 9.54 12.73
N CYS A 117 -4.03 8.40 12.94
CA CYS A 117 -3.62 7.45 11.90
C CYS A 117 -4.42 6.14 11.96
N TYR A 118 -4.16 5.23 11.03
CA TYR A 118 -4.82 3.94 10.97
C TYR A 118 -4.40 3.04 12.14
N TRP A 119 -5.38 2.61 12.93
CA TRP A 119 -5.12 1.93 14.19
C TRP A 119 -4.61 0.49 14.03
N GLU A 120 -4.87 -0.17 12.90
CA GLU A 120 -4.37 -1.53 12.64
C GLU A 120 -2.96 -1.54 12.02
N THR A 121 -2.35 -0.37 11.74
CA THR A 121 -1.01 -0.31 11.12
C THR A 121 0.03 -1.18 11.85
N PRO A 122 0.16 -1.16 13.18
CA PRO A 122 1.12 -2.01 13.88
C PRO A 122 0.87 -3.52 13.69
N ALA A 123 -0.40 -3.95 13.73
CA ALA A 123 -0.78 -5.34 13.53
C ALA A 123 -0.56 -5.78 12.07
N ASN A 124 -0.91 -4.92 11.11
CA ASN A 124 -0.65 -5.15 9.69
C ASN A 124 0.85 -5.34 9.43
N LEU A 125 1.70 -4.45 9.97
CA LEU A 125 3.14 -4.55 9.81
C LEU A 125 3.70 -5.86 10.39
N THR A 126 3.31 -6.17 11.62
CA THR A 126 3.74 -7.39 12.33
C THR A 126 3.42 -8.64 11.51
N VAL A 127 2.20 -8.73 10.97
CA VAL A 127 1.80 -9.91 10.20
C VAL A 127 2.44 -9.95 8.82
N LEU A 128 2.62 -8.81 8.14
CA LEU A 128 3.36 -8.78 6.87
C LEU A 128 4.78 -9.31 7.05
N ARG A 129 5.47 -8.81 8.07
CA ARG A 129 6.79 -9.27 8.51
C ARG A 129 6.85 -10.78 8.77
N TRP A 130 5.89 -11.29 9.55
CA TRP A 130 5.81 -12.72 9.85
C TRP A 130 5.56 -13.54 8.58
N MET A 131 4.61 -13.13 7.75
CA MET A 131 4.26 -13.83 6.52
C MET A 131 5.45 -13.87 5.55
N ASN A 132 6.14 -12.76 5.34
CA ASN A 132 7.29 -12.73 4.44
C ASN A 132 8.41 -13.68 4.88
N ARG A 133 8.68 -13.77 6.19
CA ARG A 133 9.66 -14.72 6.74
C ARG A 133 9.21 -16.19 6.70
N HIS A 134 7.91 -16.45 6.80
CA HIS A 134 7.35 -17.81 6.82
C HIS A 134 6.70 -18.21 5.48
N ARG A 135 7.12 -17.58 4.38
CA ARG A 135 6.53 -17.70 3.05
C ARG A 135 6.24 -19.12 2.61
N GLN A 136 7.24 -19.98 2.68
CA GLN A 136 7.11 -21.36 2.21
C GLN A 136 6.01 -22.13 2.95
N SER A 137 5.86 -21.89 4.25
CA SER A 137 4.89 -22.59 5.11
C SER A 137 3.46 -22.27 4.67
N TRP A 138 3.13 -20.98 4.56
CA TRP A 138 1.77 -20.60 4.19
C TRP A 138 1.49 -20.71 2.70
N GLU A 139 2.47 -20.51 1.81
CA GLU A 139 2.27 -20.69 0.35
C GLU A 139 1.85 -22.14 0.07
N ASN A 140 2.56 -23.13 0.63
CA ASN A 140 2.21 -24.55 0.50
C ASN A 140 0.78 -24.86 0.98
N ALA A 141 0.39 -24.30 2.14
CA ALA A 141 -0.94 -24.50 2.70
C ALA A 141 -2.04 -23.86 1.82
N THR A 142 -1.78 -22.65 1.31
CA THR A 142 -2.72 -21.97 0.41
C THR A 142 -2.82 -22.64 -0.95
N ASP A 143 -1.71 -23.12 -1.53
CA ASP A 143 -1.72 -23.84 -2.81
C ASP A 143 -2.57 -25.12 -2.72
N SER A 144 -2.47 -25.86 -1.62
CA SER A 144 -3.32 -27.03 -1.36
C SER A 144 -4.81 -26.66 -1.29
N ALA A 145 -5.15 -25.54 -0.67
CA ALA A 145 -6.52 -25.03 -0.62
C ALA A 145 -7.02 -24.55 -1.99
N ILE A 146 -6.16 -23.94 -2.79
CA ILE A 146 -6.44 -23.50 -4.16
C ILE A 146 -6.77 -24.70 -5.05
N GLU A 147 -5.94 -25.74 -5.05
CA GLU A 147 -6.21 -26.96 -5.83
C GLU A 147 -7.52 -27.62 -5.42
N ARG A 148 -7.85 -27.62 -4.12
CA ARG A 148 -9.13 -28.13 -3.63
C ARG A 148 -10.33 -27.35 -4.16
N VAL A 149 -10.28 -26.02 -4.18
CA VAL A 149 -11.41 -25.22 -4.68
C VAL A 149 -11.51 -25.25 -6.21
N VAL A 150 -10.38 -25.33 -6.90
CA VAL A 150 -10.32 -25.47 -8.36
C VAL A 150 -10.93 -26.80 -8.79
N SER A 151 -10.46 -27.92 -8.22
CA SER A 151 -10.99 -29.26 -8.52
C SER A 151 -12.45 -29.43 -8.14
N GLY A 152 -12.87 -28.82 -7.03
CA GLY A 152 -14.27 -28.78 -6.60
C GLY A 152 -15.16 -27.76 -7.34
N SER A 153 -14.63 -26.98 -8.29
CA SER A 153 -15.36 -25.89 -8.97
C SER A 153 -16.05 -24.90 -8.01
N VAL A 154 -15.41 -24.64 -6.88
CA VAL A 154 -15.90 -23.78 -5.80
C VAL A 154 -15.50 -22.34 -6.12
N ARG A 155 -16.47 -21.51 -6.52
CA ARG A 155 -16.25 -20.13 -7.02
C ARG A 155 -16.49 -19.02 -5.99
N HIS A 156 -16.82 -19.38 -4.76
CA HIS A 156 -17.43 -18.46 -3.80
C HIS A 156 -16.43 -18.02 -2.73
N HIS A 157 -16.23 -16.70 -2.58
CA HIS A 157 -15.22 -16.12 -1.69
C HIS A 157 -15.40 -16.48 -0.22
N PHE A 158 -16.63 -16.65 0.27
CA PHE A 158 -16.87 -17.12 1.63
C PHE A 158 -16.16 -18.44 1.93
N ILE A 159 -16.09 -19.35 0.96
CA ILE A 159 -15.39 -20.62 1.13
C ILE A 159 -13.88 -20.41 1.16
N TYR A 160 -13.35 -19.48 0.36
CA TYR A 160 -11.93 -19.09 0.42
C TYR A 160 -11.58 -18.48 1.77
N CYS A 161 -12.44 -17.60 2.32
CA CYS A 161 -12.32 -17.07 3.67
C CYS A 161 -12.31 -18.19 4.71
N LEU A 162 -13.26 -19.13 4.63
CA LEU A 162 -13.34 -20.25 5.57
C LEU A 162 -12.04 -21.06 5.55
N LEU A 163 -11.56 -21.45 4.38
CA LEU A 163 -10.32 -22.21 4.24
C LEU A 163 -9.10 -21.42 4.73
N SER A 164 -9.00 -20.14 4.40
CA SER A 164 -7.91 -19.27 4.86
C SER A 164 -7.93 -19.11 6.38
N PHE A 165 -9.10 -19.09 7.02
CA PHE A 165 -9.21 -19.05 8.47
C PHE A 165 -8.75 -20.35 9.13
N ILE A 166 -9.06 -21.50 8.53
CA ILE A 166 -8.57 -22.79 9.02
C ILE A 166 -7.04 -22.81 8.96
N ILE A 167 -6.46 -22.44 7.81
CA ILE A 167 -5.00 -22.33 7.65
C ILE A 167 -4.42 -21.36 8.68
N ALA A 168 -5.00 -20.17 8.83
CA ALA A 168 -4.53 -19.17 9.80
C ALA A 168 -4.48 -19.74 11.23
N LYS A 169 -5.51 -20.49 11.65
CA LYS A 169 -5.54 -21.12 12.98
C LYS A 169 -4.46 -22.18 13.17
N GLU A 170 -4.09 -22.88 12.11
CA GLU A 170 -3.09 -23.96 12.15
C GLU A 170 -1.67 -23.38 12.18
N ILE A 171 -1.42 -22.32 11.41
CA ILE A 171 -0.07 -21.74 11.29
C ILE A 171 0.22 -20.62 12.30
N TYR A 172 -0.80 -20.06 12.94
CA TYR A 172 -0.61 -18.96 13.89
C TYR A 172 0.19 -19.44 15.10
N ASN A 173 1.40 -18.89 15.24
CA ASN A 173 2.25 -19.08 16.39
C ASN A 173 2.32 -17.77 17.19
N LYS A 174 1.95 -17.85 18.47
CA LYS A 174 1.92 -16.70 19.37
C LYS A 174 3.32 -16.13 19.63
N ASP A 175 4.28 -16.99 19.94
CA ASP A 175 5.62 -16.58 20.36
C ASP A 175 6.39 -15.95 19.19
N GLU A 176 6.19 -16.48 17.98
CA GLU A 176 6.75 -15.87 16.77
C GLU A 176 6.15 -14.49 16.48
N MET A 177 4.83 -14.32 16.66
CA MET A 177 4.19 -13.01 16.51
C MET A 177 4.69 -12.02 17.56
N GLU A 178 4.93 -12.45 18.80
CA GLU A 178 5.54 -11.61 19.84
C GLU A 178 6.94 -11.13 19.47
N ASN A 179 7.78 -12.02 18.92
CA ASN A 179 9.10 -11.65 18.44
C ASN A 179 9.01 -10.59 17.34
N GLU A 180 8.07 -10.73 16.40
CA GLU A 180 7.85 -9.72 15.36
C GLU A 180 7.38 -8.38 15.91
N ILE A 181 6.52 -8.39 16.94
CA ILE A 181 6.09 -7.16 17.62
C ILE A 181 7.28 -6.47 18.27
N ASN A 182 8.12 -7.23 18.98
CA ASN A 182 9.31 -6.71 19.64
C ASN A 182 10.30 -6.11 18.63
N ASP A 183 10.51 -6.78 17.49
CA ASP A 183 11.34 -6.27 16.40
C ASP A 183 10.78 -4.96 15.82
N VAL A 184 9.47 -4.88 15.57
CA VAL A 184 8.83 -3.65 15.10
C VAL A 184 9.04 -2.51 16.09
N MET A 185 8.89 -2.77 17.39
CA MET A 185 9.12 -1.77 18.44
C MET A 185 10.58 -1.34 18.53
N ALA A 186 11.53 -2.28 18.40
CA ALA A 186 12.96 -1.99 18.46
C ALA A 186 13.44 -1.12 17.28
N LEU A 187 12.78 -1.25 16.13
CA LEU A 187 13.09 -0.50 14.91
C LEU A 187 12.28 0.78 14.75
N ALA A 188 11.33 1.06 15.65
CA ALA A 188 10.49 2.24 15.59
C ALA A 188 11.32 3.53 15.74
N GLN A 189 10.95 4.57 15.00
CA GLN A 189 11.56 5.89 15.09
C GLN A 189 10.45 6.93 15.15
N PRO A 190 9.84 7.15 16.34
CA PRO A 190 8.62 7.93 16.45
C PRO A 190 8.74 9.34 15.85
N GLY A 191 7.75 9.70 15.02
CA GLY A 191 7.60 11.02 14.42
C GLY A 191 6.33 11.73 14.87
N ALA A 192 6.20 13.03 14.57
CA ALA A 192 5.03 13.82 14.96
C ALA A 192 4.01 14.00 13.83
N THR A 193 4.48 14.03 12.58
CA THR A 193 3.64 14.36 11.41
C THR A 193 3.11 13.11 10.71
N PRO A 194 1.79 13.01 10.48
CA PRO A 194 1.17 11.90 9.77
C PRO A 194 1.70 11.70 8.35
N ILE A 195 1.91 10.44 8.00
CA ILE A 195 2.45 9.95 6.73
C ILE A 195 1.45 8.95 6.16
N GLY A 196 1.16 9.08 4.87
CA GLY A 196 0.41 8.13 4.06
C GLY A 196 1.27 7.63 2.91
N ILE A 197 1.06 6.38 2.50
CA ILE A 197 1.82 5.72 1.44
C ILE A 197 0.86 5.16 0.39
N GLU A 198 1.15 5.41 -0.88
CA GLU A 198 0.51 4.75 -2.03
C GLU A 198 1.59 4.07 -2.87
N MET A 199 1.42 2.80 -3.19
CA MET A 199 2.41 1.98 -3.92
C MET A 199 1.77 1.41 -5.17
N GLU A 200 2.35 1.68 -6.33
CA GLU A 200 1.88 1.18 -7.62
C GLU A 200 2.79 0.06 -8.14
N PHE A 201 2.15 -0.98 -8.66
CA PHE A 201 2.80 -2.18 -9.20
C PHE A 201 2.30 -2.45 -10.63
N SER A 202 3.21 -2.84 -11.52
CA SER A 202 2.87 -3.35 -12.86
C SER A 202 4.03 -4.11 -13.50
N ASN A 203 3.72 -5.29 -14.04
CA ASN A 203 4.64 -6.06 -14.88
C ASN A 203 4.89 -5.43 -16.26
N LEU A 204 4.02 -4.50 -16.69
CA LEU A 204 4.19 -3.73 -17.92
C LEU A 204 4.88 -2.36 -17.69
N GLY A 205 5.16 -2.00 -16.43
CA GLY A 205 5.74 -0.71 -16.06
C GLY A 205 4.88 0.45 -16.57
N ARG A 206 5.51 1.47 -17.17
CA ARG A 206 4.81 2.66 -17.70
C ARG A 206 3.72 2.35 -18.74
N LEU A 207 3.78 1.19 -19.38
CA LEU A 207 2.79 0.79 -20.38
C LEU A 207 1.46 0.34 -19.74
N ALA A 208 1.36 0.19 -18.42
CA ALA A 208 0.16 -0.31 -17.76
C ALA A 208 -1.13 0.47 -18.10
N THR A 209 -1.01 1.76 -18.38
CA THR A 209 -2.15 2.63 -18.69
C THR A 209 -2.32 2.89 -20.20
N ASN A 210 -1.48 2.27 -21.03
CA ASN A 210 -1.54 2.44 -22.49
C ASN A 210 -2.65 1.58 -23.10
N LYS A 211 -3.65 2.24 -23.68
CA LYS A 211 -4.82 1.61 -24.30
C LYS A 211 -4.49 0.84 -25.57
N ASN A 212 -3.36 1.14 -26.19
CA ASN A 212 -2.91 0.55 -27.45
C ASN A 212 -1.94 -0.61 -27.22
N ASN A 213 -1.84 -1.14 -26.00
CA ASN A 213 -1.03 -2.30 -25.72
C ASN A 213 -1.48 -3.50 -26.60
N PRO A 214 -0.55 -4.17 -27.30
CA PRO A 214 -0.87 -5.38 -28.03
C PRO A 214 -1.44 -6.46 -27.10
N ALA A 215 -2.44 -7.21 -27.56
CA ALA A 215 -3.05 -8.28 -26.76
C ALA A 215 -2.02 -9.33 -26.30
N ASP A 216 -1.02 -9.64 -27.13
CA ASP A 216 0.03 -10.61 -26.79
C ASP A 216 0.99 -10.09 -25.71
N LEU A 217 1.16 -8.77 -25.57
CA LEU A 217 1.90 -8.19 -24.47
C LEU A 217 1.14 -8.38 -23.15
N ILE A 218 -0.18 -8.12 -23.16
CA ILE A 218 -1.04 -8.28 -21.98
C ILE A 218 -1.08 -9.75 -21.54
N LYS A 219 -1.23 -10.70 -22.46
CA LYS A 219 -1.26 -12.14 -22.17
C LYS A 219 0.06 -12.70 -21.60
N LYS A 220 1.19 -12.00 -21.80
CA LYS A 220 2.48 -12.40 -21.21
C LYS A 220 2.56 -12.05 -19.72
N ASP A 221 1.78 -11.09 -19.26
CA ASP A 221 1.65 -10.80 -17.84
C ASP A 221 0.70 -11.82 -17.18
N PRO A 222 1.12 -12.58 -16.16
CA PRO A 222 0.25 -13.52 -15.46
C PRO A 222 -1.05 -12.90 -14.91
N PHE A 223 -1.03 -11.59 -14.61
CA PHE A 223 -2.19 -10.85 -14.13
C PHE A 223 -2.95 -10.12 -15.23
N HIS A 224 -2.54 -10.24 -16.49
CA HIS A 224 -3.17 -9.59 -17.64
C HIS A 224 -3.35 -8.08 -17.42
N ASN A 225 -2.31 -7.41 -16.94
CA ASN A 225 -2.34 -5.98 -16.60
C ASN A 225 -3.45 -5.60 -15.61
N MET A 226 -3.88 -6.52 -14.74
CA MET A 226 -5.03 -6.35 -13.85
C MET A 226 -6.38 -6.12 -14.55
N GLU A 227 -6.54 -6.56 -15.80
CA GLU A 227 -7.81 -6.49 -16.53
C GLU A 227 -8.96 -7.15 -15.74
N TYR A 228 -8.67 -8.29 -15.07
CA TYR A 228 -9.67 -9.07 -14.33
C TYR A 228 -9.86 -8.64 -12.87
N TYR A 229 -9.30 -7.50 -12.45
CA TYR A 229 -9.33 -7.06 -11.06
C TYR A 229 -10.72 -7.09 -10.41
N SER A 230 -11.70 -6.43 -11.05
CA SER A 230 -13.10 -6.42 -10.56
C SER A 230 -13.81 -7.76 -10.75
N ASN A 231 -13.38 -8.57 -11.72
CA ASN A 231 -13.96 -9.90 -11.97
C ASN A 231 -13.62 -10.91 -10.88
N PHE A 232 -12.49 -10.72 -10.21
CA PHE A 232 -12.07 -11.46 -9.01
C PHE A 232 -12.41 -10.70 -7.72
N GLN A 233 -13.15 -9.58 -7.82
CA GLN A 233 -13.55 -8.73 -6.69
C GLN A 233 -12.37 -8.35 -5.79
N LEU A 234 -11.20 -8.12 -6.38
CA LEU A 234 -9.99 -7.85 -5.62
C LEU A 234 -10.12 -6.61 -4.74
N GLU A 235 -10.96 -5.63 -5.11
CA GLU A 235 -11.23 -4.47 -4.25
C GLU A 235 -11.79 -4.81 -2.88
N ASP A 236 -12.57 -5.88 -2.79
CA ASP A 236 -13.15 -6.33 -1.52
C ASP A 236 -12.20 -7.28 -0.77
N VAL A 237 -11.18 -7.83 -1.44
CA VAL A 237 -10.21 -8.77 -0.86
C VAL A 237 -8.96 -8.06 -0.34
N THR A 238 -8.45 -7.09 -1.09
CA THR A 238 -7.19 -6.38 -0.81
C THR A 238 -7.40 -5.13 0.05
N TRP A 239 -8.58 -4.99 0.67
CA TRP A 239 -9.03 -3.77 1.35
C TRP A 239 -8.11 -3.33 2.51
N ARG A 240 -7.43 -4.27 3.19
CA ARG A 240 -6.54 -3.98 4.33
C ARG A 240 -5.36 -3.11 3.95
N LEU A 241 -4.86 -3.29 2.72
CA LEU A 241 -3.78 -2.48 2.15
C LEU A 241 -4.34 -1.42 1.17
N GLY A 242 -5.66 -1.22 1.16
CA GLY A 242 -6.32 -0.23 0.31
C GLY A 242 -6.23 -0.54 -1.18
N GLY A 243 -6.30 -1.81 -1.57
CA GLY A 243 -6.04 -2.18 -2.96
C GLY A 243 -7.04 -1.64 -3.98
N TYR A 244 -6.54 -1.15 -5.12
CA TYR A 244 -7.34 -0.76 -6.28
C TYR A 244 -6.54 -0.85 -7.59
N VAL A 245 -7.19 -0.62 -8.73
CA VAL A 245 -6.51 -0.45 -10.03
C VAL A 245 -6.57 1.01 -10.47
N ASP A 246 -5.41 1.64 -10.67
CA ASP A 246 -5.33 2.96 -11.28
C ASP A 246 -5.18 2.85 -12.80
N THR A 247 -6.20 3.34 -13.51
CA THR A 247 -6.23 3.35 -14.98
C THR A 247 -5.81 4.69 -15.57
N HIS A 248 -5.55 5.71 -14.74
CA HIS A 248 -5.33 7.12 -15.13
C HIS A 248 -6.47 7.74 -15.98
N GLU A 249 -7.61 7.05 -16.17
CA GLU A 249 -8.76 7.56 -16.90
C GLU A 249 -9.71 8.35 -15.98
N HIS A 250 -9.82 9.66 -16.21
CA HIS A 250 -10.79 10.51 -15.56
C HIS A 250 -12.13 10.44 -16.32
N GLY A 251 -13.22 10.02 -15.67
CA GLY A 251 -14.59 10.21 -16.18
C GLY A 251 -15.38 8.97 -16.63
N ARG A 252 -14.86 7.74 -16.48
CA ARG A 252 -15.58 6.50 -16.88
C ARG A 252 -15.90 5.58 -15.70
N ARG A 253 -16.72 6.04 -14.76
CA ARG A 253 -17.13 5.23 -13.60
C ARG A 253 -18.28 4.24 -13.85
N LEU A 254 -18.89 4.19 -15.04
CA LEU A 254 -20.13 3.40 -15.21
C LEU A 254 -20.13 2.26 -16.24
N ILE A 255 -19.27 2.20 -17.27
CA ILE A 255 -19.52 1.24 -18.39
C ILE A 255 -18.27 0.49 -18.92
N SER A 256 -17.02 0.90 -18.66
CA SER A 256 -15.87 0.32 -19.38
C SER A 256 -14.56 0.11 -18.60
N LEU A 257 -14.57 0.06 -17.26
CA LEU A 257 -13.33 -0.09 -16.48
C LEU A 257 -12.59 -1.43 -16.68
N SER A 258 -13.21 -2.43 -17.32
CA SER A 258 -12.71 -3.82 -17.25
C SER A 258 -11.90 -4.30 -18.45
N ARG A 259 -11.54 -3.48 -19.45
CA ARG A 259 -10.88 -4.01 -20.67
C ARG A 259 -9.41 -3.67 -20.83
N TYR A 260 -8.89 -2.69 -20.10
CA TYR A 260 -7.53 -2.18 -20.37
C TYR A 260 -6.55 -2.39 -19.22
N GLY A 261 -7.04 -2.75 -18.02
CA GLY A 261 -6.19 -2.93 -16.87
C GLY A 261 -5.59 -1.60 -16.37
N GLY A 262 -4.55 -1.69 -15.55
CA GLY A 262 -3.86 -0.53 -14.97
C GLY A 262 -2.84 -0.93 -13.91
N PHE A 263 -2.34 0.07 -13.17
CA PHE A 263 -1.47 -0.17 -12.03
C PHE A 263 -2.27 -0.82 -10.91
N PHE A 264 -1.78 -1.96 -10.38
CA PHE A 264 -2.27 -2.45 -9.10
C PHE A 264 -1.71 -1.54 -8.02
N GLU A 265 -2.56 -0.92 -7.21
CA GLU A 265 -2.13 0.00 -6.16
C GLU A 265 -2.45 -0.54 -4.77
N TYR A 266 -1.53 -0.40 -3.81
CA TYR A 266 -1.84 -0.37 -2.39
C TYR A 266 -1.90 1.06 -1.88
N SER A 267 -3.10 1.49 -1.50
CA SER A 267 -3.37 2.84 -1.01
C SER A 267 -3.55 2.86 0.50
N MET A 268 -2.44 2.88 1.24
CA MET A 268 -2.42 2.91 2.71
C MET A 268 -2.70 4.31 3.28
N VAL A 269 -3.61 5.03 2.62
CA VAL A 269 -4.06 6.38 2.97
C VAL A 269 -5.58 6.47 2.86
N ARG A 270 -6.17 5.74 1.91
CA ARG A 270 -7.56 5.95 1.50
C ARG A 270 -8.49 4.96 2.18
N VAL A 271 -9.61 5.49 2.62
CA VAL A 271 -10.59 4.71 3.38
C VAL A 271 -11.74 4.28 2.48
N ASP A 272 -12.16 5.11 1.54
CA ASP A 272 -13.36 4.90 0.74
C ASP A 272 -13.09 4.89 -0.77
N TYR A 273 -13.95 4.17 -1.49
CA TYR A 273 -13.88 4.07 -2.95
C TYR A 273 -14.08 5.41 -3.69
N PRO A 274 -14.98 6.32 -3.24
CA PRO A 274 -15.04 7.67 -3.79
C PRO A 274 -13.77 8.50 -3.58
N ARG A 275 -12.83 8.03 -2.74
CA ARG A 275 -11.57 8.68 -2.37
C ARG A 275 -11.81 10.02 -1.64
N THR A 276 -12.88 10.11 -0.85
CA THR A 276 -13.24 11.31 -0.09
C THR A 276 -12.50 11.36 1.24
N TYR A 277 -12.39 10.21 1.90
CA TYR A 277 -11.89 10.05 3.25
C TYR A 277 -10.51 9.41 3.28
N THR A 278 -9.68 9.95 4.15
CA THR A 278 -8.32 9.46 4.37
C THR A 278 -8.07 9.18 5.82
N LEU A 279 -7.13 8.26 6.04
CA LEU A 279 -6.60 7.89 7.32
C LEU A 279 -5.12 7.58 7.09
N PRO A 280 -4.20 8.49 7.48
CA PRO A 280 -2.77 8.28 7.30
C PRO A 280 -2.31 6.96 7.91
N LEU A 281 -1.24 6.40 7.37
CA LEU A 281 -0.67 5.13 7.80
C LEU A 281 -0.11 5.22 9.23
N THR A 282 0.78 6.19 9.46
CA THR A 282 1.55 6.32 10.71
C THR A 282 2.18 7.71 10.82
N THR A 283 2.61 8.13 12.01
CA THR A 283 3.52 9.28 12.18
C THR A 283 5.00 8.90 12.20
N ASP A 284 5.28 7.60 12.38
CA ASP A 284 6.61 7.02 12.52
C ASP A 284 7.23 6.69 11.14
N PRO A 285 8.27 7.41 10.70
CA PRO A 285 8.92 7.16 9.40
C PRO A 285 9.57 5.77 9.28
N ALA A 286 10.00 5.13 10.37
CA ALA A 286 10.55 3.78 10.31
C ALA A 286 9.45 2.72 10.14
N ILE A 287 8.28 2.90 10.75
CA ILE A 287 7.11 2.06 10.48
C ILE A 287 6.67 2.23 9.02
N ALA A 288 6.63 3.46 8.49
CA ALA A 288 6.30 3.70 7.08
C ALA A 288 7.30 3.02 6.13
N ASN A 289 8.61 3.11 6.43
CA ASN A 289 9.66 2.41 5.69
C ASN A 289 9.42 0.90 5.68
N GLN A 290 9.24 0.30 6.86
CA GLN A 290 9.01 -1.14 6.99
C GLN A 290 7.74 -1.56 6.24
N MET A 291 6.64 -0.80 6.34
CA MET A 291 5.43 -1.08 5.58
C MET A 291 5.65 -1.11 4.06
N ILE A 292 6.47 -0.22 3.51
CA ILE A 292 6.84 -0.24 2.09
C ILE A 292 7.60 -1.53 1.75
N CYS A 293 8.68 -1.81 2.49
CA CYS A 293 9.54 -2.98 2.24
C CYS A 293 8.79 -4.31 2.38
N GLU A 294 7.96 -4.44 3.41
CA GLU A 294 7.22 -5.67 3.67
C GLU A 294 6.05 -5.85 2.70
N SER A 295 5.43 -4.75 2.24
CA SER A 295 4.36 -4.84 1.22
C SER A 295 4.91 -5.13 -0.18
N LEU A 296 6.13 -4.69 -0.48
CA LEU A 296 6.85 -5.07 -1.70
C LEU A 296 7.07 -6.59 -1.76
N ASP A 297 7.63 -7.16 -0.69
CA ASP A 297 7.91 -8.59 -0.66
C ASP A 297 6.61 -9.41 -0.63
N PHE A 298 5.59 -8.94 0.07
CA PHE A 298 4.27 -9.59 0.13
C PHE A 298 3.63 -9.80 -1.27
N THR A 299 3.96 -8.95 -2.24
CA THR A 299 3.41 -8.97 -3.62
C THR A 299 4.51 -9.05 -4.69
N ARG A 300 5.52 -9.89 -4.44
CA ARG A 300 6.68 -10.08 -5.32
C ARG A 300 6.36 -10.52 -6.77
N GLU A 301 5.16 -11.04 -7.04
CA GLU A 301 4.78 -11.49 -8.40
C GLU A 301 4.40 -10.32 -9.34
N ILE A 302 4.27 -9.10 -8.80
CA ILE A 302 3.96 -7.92 -9.58
C ILE A 302 5.08 -6.91 -9.35
N LYS A 303 5.77 -6.54 -10.43
CA LYS A 303 6.93 -5.64 -10.33
C LYS A 303 6.56 -4.28 -9.75
N PRO A 304 7.41 -3.70 -8.89
CA PRO A 304 7.19 -2.35 -8.38
C PRO A 304 7.34 -1.31 -9.51
N HIS A 305 6.51 -0.27 -9.44
CA HIS A 305 6.54 0.81 -10.40
C HIS A 305 6.76 2.17 -9.73
N SER A 306 5.79 2.66 -8.97
CA SER A 306 5.85 4.01 -8.40
C SER A 306 5.45 4.04 -6.93
N LEU A 307 5.93 5.07 -6.23
CA LEU A 307 5.62 5.31 -4.83
C LEU A 307 5.14 6.75 -4.69
N HIS A 308 4.04 6.96 -3.97
CA HIS A 308 3.64 8.29 -3.53
C HIS A 308 3.71 8.36 -2.01
N ILE A 309 4.40 9.38 -1.51
CA ILE A 309 4.46 9.68 -0.08
C ILE A 309 3.60 10.92 0.18
N ASN A 310 2.63 10.77 1.06
CA ASN A 310 1.70 11.81 1.47
C ASN A 310 2.07 12.27 2.89
N ILE A 311 2.38 13.54 3.10
CA ILE A 311 2.75 14.06 4.42
C ILE A 311 1.77 15.18 4.79
N GLU A 312 1.18 15.11 5.98
CA GLU A 312 0.29 16.18 6.46
C GLU A 312 1.06 17.49 6.57
N LYS A 313 0.51 18.56 6.00
CA LYS A 313 1.13 19.89 6.00
C LYS A 313 0.97 20.54 7.38
N ARG A 314 2.03 20.48 8.20
CA ARG A 314 2.09 21.12 9.51
C ARG A 314 3.02 22.34 9.49
N GLY A 315 2.45 23.47 9.08
CA GLY A 315 3.15 24.76 8.99
C GLY A 315 3.69 25.07 7.60
N ASN A 316 4.39 26.20 7.49
CA ASN A 316 5.04 26.66 6.27
C ASN A 316 6.54 26.85 6.57
N GLY A 317 7.40 26.27 5.74
CA GLY A 317 8.81 26.60 5.77
C GLY A 317 9.06 28.06 5.38
N LYS A 318 10.30 28.51 5.62
CA LYS A 318 10.73 29.89 5.37
C LYS A 318 11.75 30.01 4.24
N VAL A 319 12.31 28.88 3.80
CA VAL A 319 13.31 28.85 2.74
C VAL A 319 12.61 28.70 1.40
N GLU A 320 12.85 29.61 0.46
CA GLU A 320 12.34 29.44 -0.90
C GLU A 320 13.13 28.34 -1.62
N PRO A 321 12.46 27.28 -2.13
CA PRO A 321 13.15 26.17 -2.78
C PRO A 321 13.68 26.57 -4.15
N LYS A 322 14.91 26.17 -4.45
CA LYS A 322 15.59 26.38 -5.73
C LYS A 322 15.63 25.09 -6.53
N LEU A 323 15.96 25.19 -7.83
CA LEU A 323 16.12 24.03 -8.71
C LEU A 323 16.97 22.91 -8.07
N ASP A 324 18.15 23.26 -7.55
CA ASP A 324 19.07 22.30 -6.92
C ASP A 324 18.45 21.53 -5.75
N ASP A 325 17.54 22.16 -4.98
CA ASP A 325 16.86 21.48 -3.88
C ASP A 325 15.91 20.39 -4.40
N PHE A 326 15.20 20.66 -5.50
CA PHE A 326 14.37 19.66 -6.18
C PHE A 326 15.20 18.58 -6.87
N LEU A 327 16.36 18.93 -7.42
CA LEU A 327 17.30 17.96 -7.99
C LEU A 327 17.87 17.03 -6.90
N CYS A 328 18.12 17.52 -5.69
CA CYS A 328 18.47 16.66 -4.55
C CYS A 328 17.35 15.67 -4.22
N LEU A 329 16.07 16.08 -4.30
CA LEU A 329 14.94 15.16 -4.12
C LEU A 329 14.88 14.09 -5.22
N LEU A 330 15.11 14.47 -6.49
CA LEU A 330 15.18 13.51 -7.60
C LEU A 330 16.35 12.53 -7.44
N LEU A 331 17.52 12.97 -6.96
CA LEU A 331 18.64 12.07 -6.66
C LEU A 331 18.31 11.05 -5.56
N LEU A 332 17.48 11.42 -4.59
CA LEU A 332 17.10 10.54 -3.49
C LEU A 332 16.01 9.52 -3.86
N GLY A 333 15.10 9.91 -4.74
CA GLY A 333 13.85 9.16 -4.94
C GLY A 333 13.48 8.85 -6.38
N GLY A 334 14.13 9.47 -7.36
CA GLY A 334 13.83 9.29 -8.78
C GLY A 334 14.29 7.95 -9.35
N ASP A 335 14.10 7.82 -10.67
CA ASP A 335 14.47 6.68 -11.51
C ASP A 335 15.67 7.05 -12.40
N LEU A 336 16.79 7.37 -11.76
CA LEU A 336 18.04 7.66 -12.48
C LEU A 336 18.62 6.36 -13.03
N GLY A 337 18.76 6.25 -14.34
CA GLY A 337 19.36 5.08 -14.96
C GLY A 337 19.55 5.21 -16.47
N TYR A 338 20.22 4.22 -17.06
CA TYR A 338 20.49 4.20 -18.50
C TYR A 338 19.23 3.81 -19.30
N ASN A 339 19.03 4.48 -20.44
CA ASN A 339 18.04 4.12 -21.44
C ASN A 339 18.56 3.01 -22.39
N GLU A 340 17.74 2.61 -23.35
CA GLU A 340 18.09 1.58 -24.35
C GLU A 340 19.30 1.96 -25.22
N GLN A 341 19.56 3.27 -25.37
CA GLN A 341 20.71 3.82 -26.09
C GLN A 341 21.96 3.98 -25.21
N GLY A 342 21.93 3.51 -23.96
CA GLY A 342 23.05 3.64 -23.02
C GLY A 342 23.27 5.06 -22.50
N LYS A 343 22.33 5.99 -22.70
CA LYS A 343 22.39 7.36 -22.16
C LYS A 343 21.71 7.40 -20.79
N LEU A 344 22.38 8.00 -19.81
CA LEU A 344 21.82 8.24 -18.49
C LEU A 344 20.67 9.26 -18.57
N LYS A 345 19.56 8.97 -17.90
CA LYS A 345 18.41 9.88 -17.75
C LYS A 345 17.68 9.62 -16.44
N GLU A 346 16.94 10.60 -15.95
CA GLU A 346 15.88 10.33 -14.97
C GLU A 346 14.63 9.93 -15.77
N LYS A 347 14.26 8.66 -15.67
CA LYS A 347 13.33 8.04 -16.64
C LYS A 347 11.92 8.56 -16.52
N ARG A 348 11.39 8.66 -15.30
CA ARG A 348 9.97 8.95 -15.09
C ARG A 348 9.60 10.37 -15.51
N PHE A 349 10.47 11.34 -15.25
CA PHE A 349 10.28 12.73 -15.64
C PHE A 349 10.58 12.94 -17.12
N ALA A 350 11.71 12.40 -17.63
CA ALA A 350 12.05 12.51 -19.05
C ALA A 350 10.98 11.87 -19.95
N ASP A 351 10.42 10.73 -19.53
CA ASP A 351 9.38 10.00 -20.27
C ASP A 351 7.95 10.49 -19.97
N LYS A 352 7.81 11.57 -19.19
CA LYS A 352 6.52 12.23 -18.88
C LYS A 352 5.49 11.29 -18.23
N GLU A 353 5.95 10.39 -17.36
CA GLU A 353 5.07 9.50 -16.60
C GLU A 353 4.18 10.27 -15.61
N PHE A 354 4.62 11.45 -15.17
CA PHE A 354 3.86 12.33 -14.30
C PHE A 354 4.04 13.79 -14.68
N HIS A 355 3.08 14.63 -14.29
CA HIS A 355 3.04 16.04 -14.67
C HIS A 355 3.49 16.98 -13.54
N ARG A 356 3.60 16.48 -12.30
CA ARG A 356 3.92 17.28 -11.10
C ARG A 356 4.73 16.46 -10.10
N ILE A 357 5.78 17.06 -9.56
CA ILE A 357 6.70 16.43 -8.59
C ILE A 357 6.10 16.44 -7.18
N ILE A 358 5.59 17.61 -6.78
CA ILE A 358 4.97 17.86 -5.48
C ILE A 358 3.58 18.44 -5.70
N LYS A 359 2.58 17.91 -4.99
CA LYS A 359 1.19 18.37 -5.12
C LYS A 359 0.56 18.63 -3.76
N LEU A 360 -0.03 19.82 -3.60
CA LEU A 360 -0.89 20.11 -2.47
C LEU A 360 -2.28 19.48 -2.68
N ARG A 361 -2.69 18.66 -1.73
CA ARG A 361 -4.00 18.00 -1.67
C ARG A 361 -4.78 18.45 -0.45
N ARG A 362 -6.10 18.28 -0.50
CA ARG A 362 -7.01 18.47 0.62
C ARG A 362 -7.80 17.20 0.84
N HIS A 363 -7.54 16.52 1.94
CA HIS A 363 -8.16 15.24 2.26
C HIS A 363 -9.10 15.39 3.45
N LEU A 364 -10.26 14.73 3.43
CA LEU A 364 -11.16 14.69 4.57
C LEU A 364 -10.69 13.59 5.52
N SER A 365 -10.32 13.93 6.75
CA SER A 365 -9.93 12.91 7.74
C SER A 365 -11.17 12.12 8.19
N LEU A 366 -11.06 10.79 8.25
CA LEU A 366 -12.15 9.93 8.70
C LEU A 366 -12.47 10.14 10.19
N LEU A 367 -11.47 10.43 11.01
CA LEU A 367 -11.60 10.42 12.47
C LEU A 367 -12.27 11.68 13.01
N ASP A 368 -11.93 12.84 12.45
CA ASP A 368 -12.43 14.15 12.91
C ASP A 368 -13.34 14.85 11.88
N GLY A 369 -13.44 14.32 10.65
CA GLY A 369 -14.23 14.94 9.58
C GLY A 369 -13.68 16.28 9.09
N VAL A 370 -12.42 16.62 9.42
CA VAL A 370 -11.79 17.89 9.06
C VAL A 370 -10.97 17.73 7.78
N LYS A 371 -11.02 18.73 6.91
CA LYS A 371 -10.13 18.78 5.73
C LYS A 371 -8.71 19.13 6.19
N LYS A 372 -7.75 18.24 5.93
CA LYS A 372 -6.33 18.45 6.16
C LYS A 372 -5.62 18.74 4.84
N GLU A 373 -4.67 19.65 4.87
CA GLU A 373 -3.75 19.87 3.76
C GLU A 373 -2.64 18.83 3.80
N VAL A 374 -2.34 18.22 2.67
CA VAL A 374 -1.37 17.13 2.53
C VAL A 374 -0.47 17.43 1.35
N ILE A 375 0.83 17.26 1.51
CA ILE A 375 1.80 17.33 0.43
C ILE A 375 2.06 15.92 -0.07
N GLU A 376 1.75 15.69 -1.35
CA GLU A 376 1.99 14.43 -2.06
C GLU A 376 3.27 14.56 -2.89
N TYR A 377 4.24 13.69 -2.63
CA TYR A 377 5.45 13.50 -3.42
C TYR A 377 5.25 12.32 -4.37
N ALA A 378 4.98 12.59 -5.65
CA ALA A 378 4.52 11.58 -6.63
C ALA A 378 5.61 11.10 -7.61
N PHE A 379 6.81 11.68 -7.54
CA PHE A 379 7.89 11.40 -8.48
C PHE A 379 8.68 10.13 -8.15
N LEU A 380 8.48 9.53 -6.96
CA LEU A 380 9.35 8.46 -6.47
C LEU A 380 9.21 7.18 -7.30
N ARG A 381 10.35 6.57 -7.61
CA ARG A 381 10.37 5.19 -8.07
C ARG A 381 10.19 4.25 -6.89
N LEU A 382 9.33 3.26 -7.08
CA LEU A 382 9.28 2.11 -6.18
C LEU A 382 10.31 1.08 -6.68
N TRP A 383 11.23 0.72 -5.80
CA TRP A 383 12.41 -0.08 -6.03
C TRP A 383 12.25 -1.40 -5.29
N GLU A 384 12.77 -2.47 -5.87
CA GLU A 384 12.81 -3.77 -5.18
C GLU A 384 13.76 -3.69 -3.97
N ASN A 385 13.47 -4.48 -2.93
CA ASN A 385 14.33 -4.54 -1.75
C ASN A 385 15.76 -4.94 -2.16
N GLY A 386 16.76 -4.18 -1.70
CA GLY A 386 18.17 -4.40 -2.04
C GLY A 386 18.61 -3.91 -3.42
N SER A 387 17.73 -3.36 -4.27
CA SER A 387 18.14 -2.80 -5.57
C SER A 387 18.86 -1.45 -5.43
N ARG A 388 18.85 -0.85 -4.24
CA ARG A 388 19.61 0.35 -3.87
C ARG A 388 20.41 0.06 -2.60
N ASN A 389 21.44 0.86 -2.36
CA ASN A 389 22.26 0.81 -1.14
C ASN A 389 21.62 1.50 0.08
N TYR A 390 20.35 1.89 0.00
CA TYR A 390 19.58 2.49 1.08
C TYR A 390 18.08 2.19 0.92
N ASP A 391 17.38 2.14 2.06
CA ASP A 391 15.92 1.93 2.12
C ASP A 391 15.14 3.26 2.01
N TYR A 392 13.83 3.22 2.30
CA TYR A 392 12.97 4.39 2.21
C TYR A 392 13.04 5.33 3.42
N LEU A 393 13.59 4.89 4.57
CA LEU A 393 13.67 5.71 5.77
C LEU A 393 14.39 7.05 5.55
N PRO A 394 15.60 7.11 4.93
CA PRO A 394 16.25 8.38 4.64
C PRO A 394 15.43 9.29 3.71
N VAL A 395 14.73 8.71 2.75
CA VAL A 395 13.88 9.45 1.80
C VAL A 395 12.67 10.07 2.50
N ILE A 396 11.99 9.31 3.36
CA ILE A 396 10.83 9.77 4.14
C ILE A 396 11.26 10.91 5.08
N LEU A 397 12.37 10.75 5.81
CA LEU A 397 12.92 11.79 6.68
C LEU A 397 13.31 13.04 5.89
N ALA A 398 13.90 12.88 4.70
CA ALA A 398 14.27 14.00 3.84
C ALA A 398 13.04 14.82 3.46
N PHE A 399 11.93 14.17 3.13
CA PHE A 399 10.68 14.85 2.74
C PHE A 399 10.00 15.55 3.91
N LYS A 400 10.05 14.94 5.10
CA LYS A 400 9.57 15.59 6.33
C LYS A 400 10.38 16.85 6.62
N GLY A 401 11.72 16.75 6.63
CA GLY A 401 12.60 17.90 6.81
C GLY A 401 12.41 18.97 5.75
N PHE A 402 12.32 18.57 4.48
CA PHE A 402 12.09 19.46 3.35
C PHE A 402 10.78 20.25 3.51
N GLN A 403 9.67 19.58 3.84
CA GLN A 403 8.38 20.25 4.05
C GLN A 403 8.43 21.29 5.18
N TYR A 404 9.16 21.00 6.26
CA TYR A 404 9.29 21.92 7.40
C TYR A 404 10.26 23.07 7.14
N ALA A 405 11.26 22.87 6.29
CA ALA A 405 12.27 23.88 5.98
C ALA A 405 11.80 24.84 4.89
N TYR A 406 11.20 24.32 3.82
CA TYR A 406 10.93 25.06 2.60
C TYR A 406 9.49 25.57 2.47
N HIS A 407 9.34 26.70 1.79
CA HIS A 407 8.05 27.27 1.46
C HIS A 407 7.46 26.57 0.23
N LEU A 408 6.65 25.52 0.45
CA LEU A 408 6.02 24.77 -0.64
C LEU A 408 4.73 25.44 -1.10
N GLN A 409 4.81 26.15 -2.23
CA GLN A 409 3.64 26.57 -2.98
C GLN A 409 2.93 25.37 -3.62
N ALA A 410 1.65 25.53 -3.97
CA ALA A 410 0.73 24.41 -4.22
C ALA A 410 1.16 23.38 -5.30
N ASN A 411 2.11 23.71 -6.19
CA ASN A 411 2.55 22.83 -7.28
C ASN A 411 4.02 23.01 -7.72
N CYS A 412 4.81 23.89 -7.09
CA CYS A 412 6.22 24.17 -7.43
C CYS A 412 6.53 24.27 -8.95
N LEU A 413 5.62 24.89 -9.73
CA LEU A 413 5.65 24.83 -11.21
C LEU A 413 6.86 25.53 -11.83
N GLU A 414 7.39 26.54 -11.14
CA GLU A 414 8.47 27.40 -11.64
C GLU A 414 9.73 26.60 -12.01
N GLN A 415 10.01 25.53 -11.27
CA GLN A 415 11.23 24.74 -11.45
C GLN A 415 11.07 23.62 -12.48
N LEU A 416 9.86 23.36 -13.00
CA LEU A 416 9.60 22.25 -13.91
C LEU A 416 10.46 22.25 -15.19
N PRO A 417 10.69 23.39 -15.88
CA PRO A 417 11.54 23.40 -17.07
C PRO A 417 12.98 22.97 -16.78
N GLY A 418 13.55 23.45 -15.67
CA GLY A 418 14.90 23.07 -15.23
C GLY A 418 14.99 21.60 -14.86
N LEU A 419 13.96 21.07 -14.20
CA LEU A 419 13.86 19.65 -13.85
C LEU A 419 13.76 18.78 -15.10
N GLN A 420 13.06 19.22 -16.14
CA GLN A 420 12.89 18.48 -17.40
C GLN A 420 14.21 18.42 -18.15
N ALA A 421 14.89 19.56 -18.26
CA ALA A 421 16.20 19.65 -18.89
C ALA A 421 17.22 18.74 -18.19
N TRP A 422 17.24 18.75 -16.85
CA TRP A 422 18.13 17.88 -16.08
C TRP A 422 17.74 16.40 -16.22
N ALA A 423 16.45 16.06 -16.22
CA ALA A 423 16.02 14.65 -16.37
C ALA A 423 16.46 14.03 -17.70
N GLU A 424 16.45 14.80 -18.79
CA GLU A 424 16.89 14.36 -20.12
C GLU A 424 18.42 14.27 -20.25
N GLN A 425 19.14 15.07 -19.46
CA GLN A 425 20.60 15.15 -19.44
C GLN A 425 21.11 15.35 -18.00
N PRO A 426 21.06 14.31 -17.15
CA PRO A 426 21.46 14.44 -15.75
C PRO A 426 22.93 14.83 -15.63
N SER A 427 23.19 15.81 -14.78
CA SER A 427 24.54 16.29 -14.48
C SER A 427 24.76 16.43 -12.96
N PRO A 428 26.01 16.27 -12.47
CA PRO A 428 26.32 16.40 -11.05
C PRO A 428 25.94 17.79 -10.50
N LEU A 429 25.38 17.84 -9.28
CA LEU A 429 25.08 19.11 -8.60
C LEU A 429 26.31 19.61 -7.82
N PRO A 430 26.47 20.93 -7.64
CA PRO A 430 27.53 21.49 -6.80
C PRO A 430 27.50 20.91 -5.38
N THR A 431 28.66 20.58 -4.81
CA THR A 431 28.75 20.07 -3.42
C THR A 431 28.15 21.04 -2.39
N VAL A 432 28.22 22.35 -2.66
CA VAL A 432 27.59 23.37 -1.82
C VAL A 432 26.07 23.21 -1.78
N ALA A 433 25.44 22.84 -2.91
CA ALA A 433 24.01 22.59 -2.98
C ALA A 433 23.62 21.37 -2.13
N LEU A 434 24.36 20.26 -2.24
CA LEU A 434 24.11 19.06 -1.43
C LEU A 434 24.19 19.34 0.08
N LYS A 435 25.22 20.08 0.50
CA LYS A 435 25.41 20.45 1.91
C LYS A 435 24.32 21.41 2.38
N SER A 436 23.94 22.39 1.56
CA SER A 436 22.86 23.33 1.88
C SER A 436 21.51 22.61 2.02
N PHE A 437 21.18 21.74 1.08
CA PHE A 437 19.97 20.91 1.13
C PHE A 437 19.94 20.06 2.40
N THR A 438 21.02 19.32 2.68
CA THR A 438 21.15 18.46 3.87
C THR A 438 20.96 19.27 5.16
N LYS A 439 21.62 20.42 5.27
CA LYS A 439 21.48 21.33 6.42
C LYS A 439 20.03 21.78 6.59
N ASN A 440 19.39 22.25 5.52
CA ASN A 440 18.01 22.74 5.57
C ASN A 440 17.03 21.62 5.98
N VAL A 441 17.19 20.42 5.43
CA VAL A 441 16.41 19.23 5.84
C VAL A 441 16.57 18.96 7.34
N GLY A 442 17.81 19.02 7.86
CA GLY A 442 18.09 18.88 9.29
C GLY A 442 17.41 19.95 10.14
N ASP A 443 17.53 21.21 9.75
CA ASP A 443 16.86 22.35 10.41
C ASP A 443 15.33 22.21 10.37
N GLY A 444 14.78 21.62 9.30
CA GLY A 444 13.38 21.26 9.18
C GLY A 444 12.95 20.17 10.16
N LEU A 445 13.68 19.04 10.22
CA LEU A 445 13.37 17.93 11.12
C LEU A 445 13.43 18.32 12.61
N LYS A 446 14.34 19.22 13.00
CA LYS A 446 14.39 19.78 14.36
C LYS A 446 13.06 20.41 14.79
N LYS A 447 12.26 20.93 13.84
CA LYS A 447 10.96 21.54 14.14
C LYS A 447 9.90 20.54 14.58
N GLU A 448 10.05 19.24 14.30
CA GLU A 448 9.14 18.21 14.84
C GLU A 448 9.34 17.98 16.34
N ARG A 449 10.50 18.36 16.90
CA ARG A 449 10.81 18.24 18.35
C ARG A 449 10.67 16.82 18.92
N VAL A 450 10.89 15.80 18.08
CA VAL A 450 10.81 14.38 18.46
C VAL A 450 12.14 13.64 18.30
N TYR A 451 13.03 14.12 17.44
CA TYR A 451 14.31 13.48 17.15
C TYR A 451 15.41 14.05 18.06
N SER A 452 16.27 13.16 18.58
CA SER A 452 17.46 13.56 19.33
C SER A 452 18.53 14.16 18.41
N GLU A 453 19.39 15.02 18.95
CA GLU A 453 20.50 15.61 18.19
C GLU A 453 21.43 14.53 17.62
N LYS A 454 21.78 13.52 18.43
CA LYS A 454 22.61 12.38 17.99
C LYS A 454 22.00 11.65 16.79
N PHE A 455 20.68 11.43 16.79
CA PHE A 455 20.00 10.79 15.67
C PHE A 455 20.09 11.67 14.42
N LEU A 456 19.79 12.97 14.56
CA LEU A 456 19.82 13.91 13.44
C LEU A 456 21.21 14.01 12.83
N ASP A 457 22.27 14.12 13.63
CA ASP A 457 23.65 14.19 13.13
C ASP A 457 24.03 12.93 12.35
N SER A 458 23.67 11.76 12.88
CA SER A 458 23.90 10.48 12.19
C SER A 458 23.12 10.40 10.87
N TYR A 459 21.84 10.77 10.88
CA TYR A 459 20.99 10.78 9.71
C TYR A 459 21.49 11.75 8.63
N LEU A 460 21.90 12.97 8.99
CA LEU A 460 22.35 13.97 8.04
C LEU A 460 23.66 13.55 7.34
N LYS A 461 24.54 12.84 8.06
CA LYS A 461 25.71 12.22 7.45
C LYS A 461 25.29 11.17 6.40
N VAL A 462 24.39 10.26 6.76
CA VAL A 462 23.85 9.24 5.85
C VAL A 462 23.18 9.88 4.63
N LEU A 463 22.38 10.92 4.82
CA LEU A 463 21.70 11.62 3.74
C LEU A 463 22.71 12.23 2.75
N LEU A 464 23.75 12.89 3.25
CA LEU A 464 24.79 13.47 2.41
C LEU A 464 25.58 12.38 1.66
N ASP A 465 25.92 11.28 2.34
CA ASP A 465 26.62 10.15 1.74
C ASP A 465 25.80 9.51 0.61
N ILE A 466 24.47 9.36 0.79
CA ILE A 466 23.55 8.90 -0.26
C ILE A 466 23.59 9.85 -1.45
N LEU A 467 23.43 11.16 -1.24
CA LEU A 467 23.44 12.16 -2.31
C LEU A 467 24.76 12.15 -3.10
N ILE A 468 25.89 12.05 -2.39
CA ILE A 468 27.22 11.96 -3.02
C ILE A 468 27.35 10.67 -3.83
N SER A 469 26.92 9.54 -3.27
CA SER A 469 26.96 8.24 -3.94
C SER A 469 26.10 8.24 -5.22
N GLN A 470 24.89 8.80 -5.17
CA GLN A 470 24.02 8.89 -6.35
C GLN A 470 24.61 9.79 -7.44
N GLN A 471 25.32 10.86 -7.08
CA GLN A 471 26.01 11.69 -8.08
C GLN A 471 27.18 10.98 -8.78
N GLN A 472 27.76 9.92 -8.20
CA GLN A 472 28.84 9.19 -8.87
C GLN A 472 28.34 8.51 -10.15
N LEU A 473 27.05 8.20 -10.24
CA LEU A 473 26.42 7.67 -11.47
C LEU A 473 26.37 8.72 -12.60
N LEU A 474 26.49 10.00 -12.27
CA LEU A 474 26.40 11.13 -13.20
C LEU A 474 27.76 11.55 -13.78
N ARG A 475 28.85 10.90 -13.36
CA ARG A 475 30.22 11.16 -13.83
C ARG A 475 30.64 10.05 -14.77
#